data_AF-A0A0H5P747-F1
#
_entry.id   AF-A0A0H5P747-F1
#
_cell.length_a   1.000
_cell.length_b   1.000
_cell.length_c   1.000
_cell.angle_alpha   90.00
_cell.angle_beta   90.00
_cell.angle_gamma   90.00
#
_symmetry.space_group_name_H-M   'P 1'
#
loop_
_entity.id
_entity.type
_entity.pdbx_description
1 polymer ?
#
loop_
_entity_poly.entity_id
_entity_poly.type
_entity_poly.pdbx_seq_one_letter_code
_entity_poly.pdbx_strand_id
1 'polypeptide(L)'
;MTQGDGTFDVIPAEVRDAGRYLQLTAQELIDGVRTLDSQIGVLLQGWTGVSATAYQAGWEETRQGAQTVLDALATLAELMGVTADTHTQLDTDRATHTSSLDLP
;
A
#
# COMPACT_ATOMS: atom_id res chain seq x y z
N MET A 1 -20.11 7.12 35.14
CA MET A 1 -19.90 6.29 33.94
C MET A 1 -18.97 7.08 33.04
N THR A 2 -17.71 6.66 32.98
CA THR A 2 -16.62 7.33 32.25
C THR A 2 -16.90 7.25 30.75
N GLN A 3 -17.18 8.39 30.11
CA GLN A 3 -17.04 8.50 28.67
C GLN A 3 -15.58 8.21 28.34
N GLY A 4 -15.34 7.31 27.40
CA GLY A 4 -13.99 7.05 26.93
C GLY A 4 -13.52 8.26 26.15
N ASP A 5 -12.51 8.95 26.67
CA ASP A 5 -11.81 10.09 26.04
C ASP A 5 -10.93 9.61 24.86
N GLY A 6 -11.43 8.65 24.08
CA GLY A 6 -10.77 8.09 22.91
C GLY A 6 -10.78 9.08 21.76
N THR A 7 -10.08 10.20 21.93
CA THR A 7 -9.68 11.05 20.81
C THR A 7 -8.75 10.18 19.98
N PHE A 8 -9.29 9.53 18.96
CA PHE A 8 -8.52 8.91 17.90
C PHE A 8 -7.89 10.04 17.10
N ASP A 9 -6.79 10.57 17.62
CA ASP A 9 -5.98 11.55 16.92
C ASP A 9 -5.21 10.79 15.84
N VAL A 10 -5.80 10.72 14.64
CA VAL A 10 -5.05 10.34 13.46
C VAL A 10 -4.04 11.43 13.24
N ILE A 11 -2.82 11.21 13.73
CA ILE A 11 -1.73 12.12 13.45
C ILE A 11 -1.46 11.99 11.94
N PRO A 12 -1.66 13.05 11.14
CA PRO A 12 -1.61 12.94 9.67
C PRO A 12 -0.24 12.50 9.15
N ALA A 13 0.82 12.64 9.96
CA ALA A 13 2.17 12.17 9.63
C ALA A 13 2.25 10.64 9.57
N GLU A 14 1.61 9.93 10.50
CA GLU A 14 1.64 8.47 10.63
C GLU A 14 0.89 7.81 9.47
N VAL A 15 -0.22 8.41 9.02
CA VAL A 15 -0.95 7.95 7.83
C VAL A 15 -0.14 8.16 6.56
N ARG A 16 0.58 9.28 6.46
CA ARG A 16 1.50 9.55 5.34
C ARG A 16 2.67 8.57 5.32
N ASP A 17 3.22 8.24 6.49
CA ASP A 17 4.32 7.29 6.62
C ASP A 17 3.87 5.87 6.29
N ALA A 18 2.67 5.46 6.73
CA ALA A 18 2.07 4.20 6.34
C ALA A 18 1.81 4.12 4.82
N GLY A 19 1.30 5.21 4.21
CA GLY A 19 1.15 5.32 2.75
C GLY A 19 2.47 5.14 2.01
N ARG A 20 3.53 5.80 2.47
CA ARG A 20 4.88 5.65 1.89
C ARG A 20 5.42 4.24 2.05
N TYR A 21 5.22 3.61 3.21
CA TYR A 21 5.63 2.24 3.46
C TYR A 21 4.98 1.27 2.46
N LEU A 22 3.66 1.37 2.25
CA LEU A 22 2.98 0.51 1.28
C LEU A 22 3.47 0.70 -0.16
N GLN A 23 3.76 1.94 -0.56
CA GLN A 23 4.34 2.24 -1.86
C GLN A 23 5.72 1.57 -2.03
N LEU A 24 6.58 1.66 -1.02
CA LEU A 24 7.89 1.00 -1.03
C LEU A 24 7.76 -0.53 -1.11
N THR A 25 6.89 -1.12 -0.29
CA THR A 25 6.63 -2.57 -0.33
C THR A 25 6.10 -3.02 -1.69
N ALA A 26 5.21 -2.24 -2.32
CA ALA A 26 4.71 -2.55 -3.66
C ALA A 26 5.82 -2.49 -4.72
N GLN A 27 6.71 -1.49 -4.62
CA GLN A 27 7.86 -1.35 -5.49
C GLN A 27 8.84 -2.52 -5.36
N GLU A 28 9.17 -2.92 -4.12
CA GLU A 28 10.03 -4.08 -3.85
C GLU A 28 9.43 -5.38 -4.41
N LEU A 29 8.11 -5.57 -4.24
CA LEU A 29 7.41 -6.75 -4.76
C LEU A 29 7.47 -6.82 -6.29
N ILE A 30 7.15 -5.74 -7.01
CA ILE A 30 7.14 -5.76 -8.47
C ILE A 30 8.56 -5.95 -9.04
N ASP A 31 9.58 -5.36 -8.42
CA ASP A 31 10.96 -5.51 -8.84
C ASP A 31 11.48 -6.94 -8.60
N GLY A 32 11.10 -7.54 -7.47
CA GLY A 32 11.37 -8.94 -7.17
C GLY A 32 10.73 -9.89 -8.19
N VAL A 33 9.45 -9.69 -8.50
CA VAL A 33 8.73 -10.51 -9.49
C VAL A 33 9.35 -10.39 -10.88
N ARG A 34 9.69 -9.17 -11.33
CA ARG A 34 10.36 -8.95 -12.63
C ARG A 34 11.72 -9.63 -12.70
N THR A 35 12.48 -9.56 -11.62
CA THR A 35 13.78 -10.21 -11.51
C THR A 35 13.65 -11.73 -11.63
N LEU A 36 12.71 -12.31 -10.88
CA LEU A 36 12.42 -13.74 -10.96
C LEU A 36 11.91 -14.16 -12.33
N ASP A 37 11.05 -13.36 -12.97
CA ASP A 37 10.52 -13.65 -14.31
C ASP A 37 11.64 -13.79 -15.34
N SER A 38 12.60 -12.87 -15.31
CA SER A 38 13.78 -12.95 -16.18
C SER A 38 14.64 -14.18 -15.88
N GLN A 39 14.89 -14.50 -14.60
CA GLN A 39 15.72 -15.64 -14.22
C GLN A 39 15.07 -16.97 -14.59
N ILE A 40 13.76 -17.09 -14.36
CA ILE A 40 12.97 -18.27 -14.69
C ILE A 40 12.85 -18.43 -16.20
N GLY A 41 12.69 -17.34 -16.95
CA GLY A 41 12.74 -17.35 -18.40
C GLY A 41 14.05 -17.93 -18.94
N VAL A 42 15.19 -17.57 -18.35
CA VAL A 42 16.51 -18.14 -18.70
C VAL A 42 16.60 -19.61 -18.30
N LEU A 43 16.17 -19.96 -17.09
CA LEU A 43 16.17 -21.34 -16.59
C LEU A 43 15.41 -22.29 -17.53
N LEU A 44 14.21 -21.89 -17.95
CA LEU A 44 13.32 -22.69 -18.80
C LEU A 44 13.78 -22.82 -20.26
N GLN A 45 14.80 -22.08 -20.69
CA GLN A 45 15.42 -22.29 -22.01
C GLN A 45 16.23 -23.59 -22.07
N GLY A 46 16.87 -23.96 -20.95
CA GLY A 46 17.71 -25.17 -20.85
C GLY A 46 17.05 -26.32 -20.10
N TRP A 47 16.07 -26.02 -19.25
CA TRP A 47 15.35 -27.02 -18.46
C TRP A 47 14.00 -27.36 -19.10
N THR A 48 13.85 -28.62 -19.51
CA THR A 48 12.66 -29.11 -20.23
C THR A 48 12.05 -30.35 -19.58
N GLY A 49 10.81 -30.68 -19.96
CA GLY A 49 10.10 -31.87 -19.50
C GLY A 49 9.01 -31.54 -18.47
N VAL A 50 8.35 -32.57 -17.95
CA VAL A 50 7.15 -32.44 -17.09
C VAL A 50 7.40 -31.54 -15.87
N SER A 51 8.58 -31.64 -15.25
CA SER A 51 8.94 -30.81 -14.10
C SER A 51 9.09 -29.33 -14.45
N ALA A 52 9.68 -29.02 -15.62
CA ALA A 52 9.80 -27.64 -16.11
C ALA A 52 8.41 -27.04 -16.40
N THR A 53 7.52 -27.81 -17.01
CA THR A 53 6.12 -27.39 -17.25
C THR A 53 5.37 -27.12 -15.95
N ALA A 54 5.48 -28.02 -14.96
CA ALA A 54 4.84 -27.84 -13.66
C ALA A 54 5.40 -26.61 -12.93
N TYR A 55 6.72 -26.40 -13.00
CA TYR A 55 7.36 -25.22 -12.42
C TYR A 55 6.88 -23.92 -13.08
N GLN A 56 6.80 -23.88 -14.42
CA GLN A 56 6.29 -22.72 -15.14
C GLN A 56 4.83 -22.40 -14.75
N ALA A 57 3.98 -23.42 -14.60
CA ALA A 57 2.61 -23.23 -14.16
C ALA A 57 2.53 -22.64 -12.74
N GLY A 58 3.32 -23.18 -11.80
CA GLY A 58 3.39 -22.64 -10.44
C GLY A 58 3.98 -21.21 -10.39
N TRP A 59 4.92 -20.89 -11.27
CA TRP A 59 5.43 -19.53 -11.41
C TRP A 59 4.36 -18.56 -11.91
N GLU A 60 3.55 -18.96 -12.88
CA GLU A 60 2.45 -18.14 -13.38
C GLU A 60 1.39 -17.89 -12.30
N GLU A 61 1.04 -18.90 -11.51
CA GLU A 61 0.16 -18.74 -10.34
C GLU A 61 0.75 -17.76 -9.31
N THR A 62 2.06 -17.87 -9.06
CA THR A 62 2.78 -16.95 -8.16
C THR A 62 2.72 -15.50 -8.67
N ARG A 63 2.91 -15.28 -9.97
CA ARG A 63 2.81 -13.95 -10.60
C ARG A 63 1.41 -13.36 -10.45
N GLN A 64 0.37 -14.16 -10.65
CA GLN A 64 -1.02 -13.73 -10.46
C GLN A 64 -1.32 -13.36 -9.00
N GLY A 65 -0.81 -14.16 -8.07
CA GLY A 65 -0.87 -13.84 -6.64
C GLY A 65 -0.17 -12.52 -6.31
N ALA A 66 1.03 -12.29 -6.86
CA ALA A 66 1.76 -11.04 -6.66
C ALA A 66 1.01 -9.83 -7.23
N GLN A 67 0.35 -9.95 -8.38
CA GLN A 67 -0.51 -8.89 -8.93
C GLN A 67 -1.66 -8.56 -7.97
N THR A 68 -2.29 -9.59 -7.39
CA THR A 68 -3.37 -9.41 -6.41
C THR A 68 -2.89 -8.62 -5.18
N VAL A 69 -1.67 -8.90 -4.70
CA VAL A 69 -1.06 -8.16 -3.57
C VAL A 69 -0.75 -6.72 -3.97
N LEU A 70 -0.23 -6.48 -5.18
CA LEU A 70 0.03 -5.13 -5.68
C LEU A 70 -1.24 -4.28 -5.75
N ASP A 71 -2.35 -4.85 -6.25
CA ASP A 71 -3.64 -4.17 -6.33
C ASP A 71 -4.18 -3.83 -4.93
N ALA A 72 -4.01 -4.73 -3.96
CA ALA A 72 -4.37 -4.49 -2.57
C ALA A 72 -3.52 -3.38 -1.93
N LEU A 73 -2.20 -3.38 -2.16
CA LEU A 73 -1.29 -2.34 -1.67
C LEU A 73 -1.64 -0.96 -2.26
N ALA A 74 -1.99 -0.90 -3.55
CA ALA A 74 -2.43 0.32 -4.20
C ALA A 74 -3.74 0.84 -3.59
N THR A 75 -4.71 -0.05 -3.36
CA THR A 75 -6.00 0.29 -2.73
C THR A 75 -5.80 0.86 -1.32
N LEU A 76 -4.93 0.24 -0.52
CA LEU A 76 -4.64 0.71 0.83
C LEU A 76 -3.91 2.06 0.83
N ALA A 77 -2.98 2.28 -0.10
CA ALA A 77 -2.29 3.56 -0.25
C ALA A 77 -3.26 4.70 -0.63
N GLU A 78 -4.23 4.43 -1.52
CA GLU A 78 -5.27 5.39 -1.90
C GLU A 78 -6.16 5.76 -0.72
N LEU A 79 -6.66 4.76 0.03
CA LEU A 79 -7.50 4.98 1.21
C LEU A 79 -6.80 5.84 2.29
N MET A 80 -5.50 5.60 2.50
CA MET A 80 -4.71 6.40 3.44
C MET A 80 -4.49 7.83 2.94
N GLY A 81 -4.28 8.03 1.63
CA GLY A 81 -4.22 9.37 1.04
C GLY A 81 -5.50 10.17 1.30
N VAL A 82 -6.66 9.58 1.00
CA VAL A 82 -7.98 10.20 1.23
C VAL A 82 -8.20 10.54 2.71
N THR A 83 -7.78 9.65 3.61
CA THR A 83 -7.90 9.86 5.07
C THR A 83 -7.04 11.04 5.54
N ALA A 84 -5.79 11.14 5.07
CA ALA A 84 -4.90 12.24 5.42
C ALA A 84 -5.40 13.60 4.91
N ASP A 85 -5.96 13.64 3.70
CA ASP A 85 -6.53 14.87 3.12
C ASP A 85 -7.78 15.32 3.88
N THR A 86 -8.68 14.39 4.20
CA THR A 86 -9.89 14.67 4.98
C THR A 86 -9.56 15.23 6.37
N HIS A 87 -8.56 14.64 7.05
CA HIS A 87 -8.10 15.14 8.35
C HIS A 87 -7.50 16.54 8.26
N THR A 88 -6.68 16.81 7.24
CA THR A 88 -6.06 18.13 7.02
C THR A 88 -7.13 19.21 6.78
N GLN A 89 -8.17 18.87 6.00
CA GLN A 89 -9.28 19.78 5.74
C GLN A 89 -10.09 20.08 7.01
N LEU A 90 -10.45 19.04 7.77
CA LEU A 90 -11.16 19.22 9.04
C LEU A 90 -10.37 20.05 10.06
N ASP A 91 -9.06 19.85 10.13
CA ASP A 91 -8.17 20.63 11.00
C ASP A 91 -8.12 22.10 10.57
N THR A 92 -7.96 22.35 9.27
CA THR A 92 -7.96 23.72 8.72
C THR A 92 -9.29 24.44 8.98
N ASP A 93 -10.42 23.77 8.74
CA ASP A 93 -11.75 24.34 8.97
C ASP A 93 -11.96 24.66 10.46
N ARG A 94 -11.53 23.77 11.36
CA ARG A 94 -11.60 23.99 12.81
C ARG A 94 -10.68 25.11 13.28
N ALA A 95 -9.45 25.17 12.77
CA ALA A 95 -8.50 26.24 13.09
C ALA A 95 -9.05 27.61 12.64
N THR A 96 -9.63 27.66 11.44
CA THR A 96 -10.26 28.87 10.89
C THR A 96 -11.47 29.29 11.73
N HIS A 97 -12.33 28.34 12.11
CA HIS A 97 -13.49 28.62 12.95
C HIS A 97 -13.07 29.10 14.35
N THR A 98 -12.09 28.46 14.97
CA THR A 98 -11.60 28.84 16.30
C THR A 98 -10.92 30.21 16.27
N SER A 99 -10.09 30.48 15.26
CA SER A 99 -9.47 31.80 15.06
C SER A 99 -10.49 32.91 14.80
N SER A 100 -11.68 32.56 14.29
CA SER A 100 -12.79 33.50 14.09
C SER A 100 -13.61 33.77 15.36
N LEU A 101 -13.49 32.92 16.39
CA LEU A 101 -14.17 33.08 17.67
C LEU A 101 -13.38 33.95 18.67
N ASP A 102 -12.15 34.33 18.32
CA ASP A 102 -11.32 35.29 19.06
C ASP A 102 -11.55 36.71 18.49
N LEU A 103 -12.66 37.33 18.92
CA LEU A 103 -12.94 38.76 18.78
C LEU A 103 -13.69 39.19 20.06
N PRO A 104 -13.22 40.15 20.89
CA PRO A 104 -12.19 41.19 20.68
C PRO A 104 -10.84 41.01 21.40
#